data_AF-A0AAW0L6Q9-F1
#
_entry.id   AF-A0AAW0L6Q9-F1
#
_cell.length_a   1.000
_cell.length_b   1.000
_cell.length_c   1.000
_cell.angle_alpha   90.00
_cell.angle_beta   90.00
_cell.angle_gamma   90.00
#
_symmetry.space_group_name_H-M   'P 1'
#
loop_
_entity.id
_entity.type
_entity.pdbx_description
1 polymer ?
#
loop_
_entity_poly.entity_id
_entity_poly.type
_entity_poly.pdbx_seq_one_letter_code
_entity_poly.pdbx_strand_id
1 'polypeptide(L)'
;MTGTEYMLYEVMEPHLFVIRKQKRDSPEKVTPMLTYYILDGSIYQAPQLCNVFAARISRSLYHISKAFTIAASKLEKIGYDK
;
A
#
# COMPACT_ATOMS: atom_id res chain seq x y z
N MET A 1 -22.45 -21.36 -6.97
CA MET A 1 -21.25 -21.44 -7.85
C MET A 1 -20.01 -21.48 -6.98
N THR A 2 -18.93 -22.09 -7.43
CA THR A 2 -17.61 -22.07 -6.76
C THR A 2 -16.59 -21.44 -7.71
N GLY A 3 -15.45 -20.97 -7.18
CA GLY A 3 -14.41 -20.35 -7.98
C GLY A 3 -14.12 -18.90 -7.58
N THR A 4 -13.49 -18.17 -8.50
CA THR A 4 -13.17 -16.75 -8.28
C THR A 4 -14.36 -15.91 -8.65
N GLU A 5 -14.81 -15.05 -7.75
CA GLU A 5 -15.92 -14.14 -7.97
C GLU A 5 -15.56 -12.72 -7.51
N TYR A 6 -16.33 -11.76 -8.01
CA TYR A 6 -16.29 -10.37 -7.59
C TYR A 6 -17.64 -10.04 -6.96
N MET A 7 -17.62 -9.48 -5.76
CA MET A 7 -18.83 -9.04 -5.07
C MET A 7 -18.75 -7.55 -4.74
N LEU A 8 -19.90 -6.88 -4.79
CA LEU A 8 -20.06 -5.55 -4.20
C LEU A 8 -20.07 -5.71 -2.68
N TYR A 9 -19.06 -5.15 -2.03
CA TYR A 9 -18.84 -5.28 -0.60
C TYR A 9 -19.38 -4.09 0.18
N GLU A 10 -19.14 -2.87 -0.29
CA GLU A 10 -19.57 -1.65 0.37
C GLU A 10 -19.96 -0.62 -0.68
N VAL A 11 -20.93 0.22 -0.33
CA VAL A 11 -21.53 1.23 -1.21
C VAL A 11 -21.69 2.51 -0.42
N MET A 12 -21.16 3.59 -0.95
CA MET A 12 -21.38 4.95 -0.47
C MET A 12 -21.60 5.84 -1.69
N GLU A 13 -22.85 5.87 -2.13
CA GLU A 13 -23.25 6.62 -3.30
C GLU A 13 -23.12 8.14 -3.10
N PRO A 14 -22.82 8.89 -4.19
CA PRO A 14 -22.52 8.40 -5.55
C PRO A 14 -21.03 8.06 -5.76
N HIS A 15 -20.17 8.32 -4.77
CA HIS A 15 -18.74 8.50 -5.00
C HIS A 15 -17.89 7.24 -4.82
N LEU A 16 -18.31 6.30 -3.97
CA LEU A 16 -17.50 5.15 -3.61
C LEU A 16 -18.28 3.84 -3.70
N PHE A 17 -17.68 2.87 -4.40
CA PHE A 17 -18.07 1.48 -4.34
C PHE A 17 -16.84 0.62 -4.05
N VAL A 18 -16.99 -0.39 -3.20
CA VAL A 18 -15.91 -1.32 -2.87
C VAL A 18 -16.25 -2.68 -3.46
N ILE A 19 -15.44 -3.13 -4.42
CA ILE A 19 -15.54 -4.47 -4.99
C ILE A 19 -14.51 -5.38 -4.33
N ARG A 20 -14.92 -6.57 -3.92
CA ARG A 20 -14.05 -7.60 -3.39
C ARG A 20 -13.90 -8.75 -4.37
N LYS A 21 -12.66 -9.05 -4.74
CA LYS A 21 -12.29 -10.32 -5.38
C LYS A 21 -12.11 -11.38 -4.30
N GLN A 22 -12.81 -12.49 -4.44
CA GLN A 22 -12.75 -13.58 -3.47
C GLN A 22 -12.81 -14.94 -4.15
N LYS A 23 -12.23 -15.95 -3.51
CA LYS A 23 -12.33 -17.35 -3.92
C LYS A 23 -13.37 -18.05 -3.05
N ARG A 24 -14.43 -18.55 -3.68
CA ARG A 24 -15.48 -19.33 -3.04
C ARG A 24 -15.20 -20.81 -3.22
N ASP A 25 -14.99 -21.52 -2.11
CA ASP A 25 -14.78 -22.97 -2.08
C ASP A 25 -16.09 -23.72 -1.83
N SER A 26 -17.00 -23.12 -1.04
CA SER A 26 -18.36 -23.63 -0.77
C SER A 26 -19.34 -22.44 -0.57
N PRO A 27 -20.64 -22.68 -0.41
CA PRO A 27 -21.60 -21.61 -0.09
C PRO A 27 -21.23 -20.81 1.16
N GLU A 28 -20.70 -21.46 2.20
CA GLU A 28 -20.28 -20.81 3.45
C GLU A 28 -18.80 -20.43 3.48
N LYS A 29 -17.96 -21.04 2.64
CA LYS A 29 -16.51 -20.84 2.65
C LYS A 29 -16.04 -19.93 1.53
N VAL A 30 -15.63 -18.72 1.92
CA VAL A 30 -15.11 -17.68 1.01
C VAL A 30 -13.81 -17.13 1.56
N THR A 31 -12.78 -17.07 0.71
CA THR A 31 -11.48 -16.47 1.02
C THR A 31 -11.32 -15.14 0.29
N PRO A 32 -11.29 -13.99 0.99
CA PRO A 32 -10.98 -12.70 0.40
C PRO A 32 -9.58 -12.67 -0.21
N MET A 33 -9.42 -12.06 -1.38
CA MET A 33 -8.13 -11.98 -2.07
C MET A 33 -7.67 -10.54 -2.26
N LEU A 34 -8.49 -9.72 -2.93
CA LEU A 34 -8.17 -8.33 -3.26
C LEU A 34 -9.41 -7.44 -3.10
N THR A 35 -9.16 -6.17 -2.83
CA THR A 35 -10.20 -5.15 -2.75
C THR A 35 -9.92 -4.08 -3.80
N TYR A 36 -10.97 -3.58 -4.43
CA TYR A 36 -10.92 -2.50 -5.42
C TYR A 36 -11.88 -1.41 -4.99
N TYR A 37 -11.44 -0.17 -5.09
CA TYR A 37 -12.26 1.02 -4.91
C TYR A 37 -12.68 1.53 -6.29
N ILE A 38 -13.97 1.84 -6.45
CA ILE A 38 -14.48 2.64 -7.55
C ILE A 38 -14.73 4.03 -6.95
N LEU A 39 -13.84 4.97 -7.23
CA LEU A 39 -13.91 6.35 -6.76
C LEU A 39 -14.27 7.24 -7.94
N ASP A 40 -15.45 7.84 -7.91
CA ASP A 40 -15.94 8.74 -8.97
C ASP A 40 -15.83 8.14 -10.38
N GLY A 41 -16.19 6.86 -10.51
CA GLY A 41 -16.11 6.10 -11.77
C GLY A 41 -14.72 5.56 -12.12
N SER A 42 -13.68 5.85 -11.34
CA SER A 42 -12.31 5.35 -11.54
C SER A 42 -11.99 4.16 -10.64
N ILE A 43 -11.39 3.11 -11.21
CA ILE A 43 -11.10 1.86 -10.49
C ILE A 43 -9.65 1.86 -9.98
N TYR A 44 -9.48 1.63 -8.68
CA TYR A 44 -8.19 1.49 -8.01
C TYR A 44 -8.12 0.19 -7.23
N GLN A 45 -7.01 -0.53 -7.32
CA GLN A 45 -6.75 -1.67 -6.44
C GLN A 45 -6.26 -1.16 -5.07
N ALA A 46 -6.88 -1.63 -4.00
CA ALA A 46 -6.45 -1.33 -2.64
C ALA A 46 -5.05 -1.93 -2.39
N PRO A 47 -4.09 -1.16 -1.86
CA PRO A 47 -2.77 -1.68 -1.55
C PRO A 47 -2.85 -2.62 -0.33
N GLN A 48 -1.97 -3.63 -0.32
CA GLN A 48 -1.78 -4.45 0.86
C GLN A 48 -1.10 -3.62 1.95
N LEU A 49 -1.62 -3.70 3.17
CA LEU A 49 -1.14 -2.89 4.29
C LEU A 49 0.35 -3.09 4.57
N CYS A 50 0.85 -4.32 4.43
CA CYS A 50 2.27 -4.64 4.55
C CYS A 50 3.13 -3.89 3.53
N ASN A 51 2.68 -3.77 2.28
CA ASN A 51 3.40 -3.04 1.23
C ASN A 51 3.41 -1.53 1.53
N VAL A 52 2.31 -0.99 2.05
CA VAL A 52 2.24 0.42 2.48
C VAL A 52 3.26 0.69 3.60
N PHE A 53 3.30 -0.19 4.62
CA PHE A 53 4.27 -0.06 5.70
C PHE A 53 5.71 -0.19 5.21
N ALA A 54 6.02 -1.23 4.42
CA ALA A 54 7.35 -1.45 3.89
C ALA A 54 7.85 -0.23 3.09
N ALA A 55 7.00 0.35 2.23
CA ALA A 55 7.34 1.55 1.47
C ALA A 55 7.62 2.76 2.38
N ARG A 56 6.81 2.99 3.41
CA ARG A 56 6.99 4.12 4.34
C ARG A 56 8.24 3.96 5.22
N ILE A 57 8.48 2.76 5.74
CA ILE A 57 9.67 2.46 6.54
C ILE A 57 10.93 2.62 5.69
N SER A 58 10.94 2.03 4.49
CA SER A 58 12.05 2.15 3.54
C SER A 58 12.35 3.61 3.22
N ARG A 59 11.31 4.42 2.93
CA ARG A 59 11.49 5.85 2.66
C ARG A 59 12.06 6.62 3.86
N SER A 60 11.62 6.28 5.07
CA SER A 60 12.12 6.89 6.31
C SER A 60 13.59 6.57 6.54
N LEU A 61 13.97 5.29 6.39
CA LEU A 61 15.36 4.83 6.50
C LEU A 61 16.25 5.48 5.44
N TYR A 62 15.76 5.62 4.21
CA TYR A 62 16.48 6.33 3.15
C TYR A 62 16.81 7.78 3.57
N HIS A 63 15.84 8.52 4.11
CA HIS A 63 16.08 9.90 4.54
C HIS A 63 17.03 9.99 5.74
N ILE A 64 16.92 9.08 6.70
CA ILE A 64 17.83 8.99 7.85
C ILE A 64 19.26 8.71 7.38
N SER A 65 19.44 7.68 6.55
CA SER A 65 20.74 7.31 5.98
C SER A 65 21.35 8.48 5.20
N LYS A 66 20.57 9.12 4.34
CA LYS A 66 21.01 10.30 3.58
C LYS A 66 21.45 11.45 4.49
N ALA A 67 20.72 11.72 5.56
CA ALA A 67 21.08 12.77 6.53
C ALA A 67 22.42 12.47 7.20
N PHE A 68 22.66 11.22 7.64
CA PHE A 68 23.93 10.81 8.23
C PHE A 68 25.10 10.87 7.24
N THR A 69 24.90 10.44 5.98
CA THR A 69 25.94 10.57 4.94
C THR A 69 26.32 12.03 4.71
N ILE A 70 25.33 12.93 4.66
CA ILE A 70 25.58 14.37 4.51
C ILE A 70 26.33 14.91 5.74
N ALA A 71 25.92 14.54 6.96
CA ALA A 71 26.58 14.99 8.18
C ALA A 71 28.05 14.53 8.24
N ALA A 72 28.31 13.26 7.92
CA ALA A 72 29.66 12.69 7.88
C ALA A 72 30.56 13.42 6.86
N SER A 73 30.09 13.62 5.62
CA SER A 73 30.87 14.32 4.59
C SER A 73 31.20 15.78 4.93
N LYS A 74 30.37 16.44 5.75
CA LYS A 74 30.65 17.81 6.23
C LYS A 74 31.69 17.82 7.34
N LEU A 75 31.69 16.82 8.23
CA LEU A 75 32.68 16.70 9.30
C LEU A 75 34.09 16.45 8.73
N GLU A 76 34.22 15.62 7.69
CA GLU A 76 35.50 15.36 7.02
C GLU A 76 36.14 16.64 6.44
N LYS A 77 35.31 17.57 5.95
CA LYS A 77 35.79 18.84 5.38
C LYS A 77 36.31 19.82 6.43
N ILE A 78 35.79 19.77 7.66
CA ILE A 78 36.23 20.66 8.75
C ILE A 78 37.64 20.28 9.26
N GLY A 79 38.04 19.02 9.12
CA GLY A 79 39.35 18.53 9.56
C GLY A 79 40.55 18.98 8.72
N TYR A 80 40.31 19.57 7.53
CA TYR A 80 41.37 19.98 6.60
C TYR A 80 41.74 21.47 6.66
N ASP A 81 40.95 22.31 7.36
CA ASP A 81 41.21 23.75 7.52
C ASP A 81 42.04 24.08 8.78
N LYS A 82 42.88 23.14 9.24
CA LYS A 82 43.86 23.36 10.31
C LYS A 82 45.28 23.06 9.86
#